data_AF-A0A7M1S1H9-F1
#
_entry.id   AF-A0A7M1S1H9-F1
#
_cell.length_a   1.000
_cell.length_b   1.000
_cell.length_c   1.000
_cell.angle_alpha   90.00
_cell.angle_beta   90.00
_cell.angle_gamma   90.00
#
_symmetry.space_group_name_H-M   'P 1'
#
loop_
_entity.id
_entity.type
_entity.pdbx_description
1 polymer ?
#
loop_
_entity_poly.entity_id
_entity_poly.type
_entity_poly.pdbx_seq_one_letter_code
_entity_poly.pdbx_strand_id
1 'polypeptide(L)'
;MHIKPDCITCIMNQTLKVCKLLELDDKSSKKLLDSTAQILLEHDLDHTPPQIAKETYEKIAELTGEYDPVAKAKESATKMALSVDTSFVKSLHDAVKFAVIGNVIDFGSQKALDLEETIQTHFHKTFGIDDFKSFEDELSRAKTMVYIGDNTGEHIFDKLLIETIKVHYNIKVYYFTRGKPIINDVTAKEADILRSVADIVDTGVPTPGYDLGYANTESQILFKEADIVLAKGMGNYESLYDITDRVLYYLFIVKCSVVSQAIGQEVGELIFIRH
;
A
#
# COMPACT_ATOMS: atom_id res chain seq x y z
N MET A 1 0.14 -0.73 14.98
CA MET A 1 0.41 -2.18 15.25
C MET A 1 1.91 -2.42 15.46
N HIS A 2 2.31 -2.96 16.62
CA HIS A 2 3.74 -3.22 16.89
C HIS A 2 4.23 -4.55 16.28
N ILE A 3 5.54 -4.61 16.05
CA ILE A 3 6.25 -5.74 15.47
C ILE A 3 6.09 -7.04 16.30
N LYS A 4 6.02 -8.18 15.61
CA LYS A 4 5.99 -9.54 16.18
C LYS A 4 7.16 -10.37 15.65
N PRO A 5 7.51 -11.52 16.28
CA PRO A 5 8.63 -12.35 15.82
C PRO A 5 8.57 -12.73 14.32
N ASP A 6 7.39 -13.04 13.79
CA ASP A 6 7.16 -13.31 12.37
C ASP A 6 7.66 -12.17 11.46
N CYS A 7 7.51 -10.91 11.89
CA CYS A 7 7.92 -9.73 11.14
C CYS A 7 9.44 -9.64 10.98
N ILE A 8 10.23 -10.15 11.93
CA ILE A 8 11.70 -10.19 11.85
C ILE A 8 12.12 -10.99 10.61
N THR A 9 11.51 -12.17 10.44
CA THR A 9 11.76 -13.03 9.27
C THR A 9 11.26 -12.39 7.98
N CYS A 10 10.13 -11.68 8.04
CA CYS A 10 9.57 -10.96 6.90
C CYS A 10 10.54 -9.89 6.37
N ILE A 11 11.12 -9.08 7.27
CA ILE A 11 12.06 -8.00 6.93
C ILE A 11 13.36 -8.56 6.35
N MET A 12 13.89 -9.65 6.92
CA MET A 12 15.06 -10.35 6.36
C MET A 12 14.79 -10.90 4.96
N ASN A 13 13.63 -11.52 4.76
CA ASN A 13 13.22 -12.03 3.45
C ASN A 13 13.03 -10.89 2.43
N GLN A 14 12.48 -9.75 2.86
CA GLN A 14 12.33 -8.58 1.99
C GLN A 14 13.69 -8.05 1.55
N THR A 15 14.67 -7.97 2.46
CA THR A 15 16.05 -7.60 2.12
C THR A 15 16.63 -8.55 1.08
N LEU A 16 16.44 -9.87 1.27
CA LEU A 16 16.91 -10.87 0.30
C LEU A 16 16.23 -10.74 -1.07
N LYS A 17 14.93 -10.40 -1.12
CA LYS A 17 14.24 -10.13 -2.40
C LYS A 17 14.90 -8.95 -3.13
N VAL A 18 15.24 -7.87 -2.42
CA VAL A 18 15.92 -6.72 -3.01
C VAL A 18 17.33 -7.09 -3.49
N CYS A 19 18.10 -7.88 -2.73
CA CYS A 19 19.39 -8.40 -3.20
C CYS A 19 19.27 -9.12 -4.55
N LYS A 20 18.26 -9.99 -4.68
CA LYS A 20 18.00 -10.75 -5.92
C LYS A 20 17.58 -9.83 -7.06
N LEU A 21 16.72 -8.85 -6.78
CA LEU A 21 16.26 -7.89 -7.79
C LEU A 21 17.39 -7.03 -8.35
N LEU A 22 18.35 -6.66 -7.49
CA LEU A 22 19.54 -5.91 -7.87
C LEU A 22 20.67 -6.79 -8.40
N GLU A 23 20.46 -8.11 -8.50
CA GLU A 23 21.46 -9.09 -8.96
C GLU A 23 22.79 -9.00 -8.19
N LEU A 24 22.73 -8.73 -6.88
CA LEU A 24 23.91 -8.62 -6.03
C LEU A 24 24.62 -9.96 -5.89
N ASP A 25 25.96 -9.93 -5.85
CA ASP A 25 26.76 -11.11 -5.52
C ASP A 25 26.55 -11.57 -4.06
N ASP A 26 27.01 -12.78 -3.73
CA ASP A 26 26.84 -13.37 -2.40
C ASP A 26 27.45 -12.53 -1.26
N LYS A 27 28.59 -11.87 -1.49
CA LYS A 27 29.25 -11.06 -0.46
C LYS A 27 28.48 -9.77 -0.21
N SER A 28 28.03 -9.12 -1.27
CA SER A 28 27.20 -7.91 -1.21
C SER A 28 25.86 -8.21 -0.57
N SER A 29 25.21 -9.32 -0.97
CA SER A 29 23.97 -9.81 -0.39
C SER A 29 24.11 -10.12 1.10
N LYS A 30 25.19 -10.81 1.50
CA LYS A 30 25.45 -11.09 2.92
C LYS A 30 25.65 -9.82 3.73
N LYS A 31 26.41 -8.85 3.21
CA LYS A 31 26.64 -7.56 3.89
C LYS A 31 25.34 -6.80 4.14
N LEU A 32 24.42 -6.83 3.18
CA LEU A 32 23.09 -6.23 3.31
C LEU A 32 22.28 -6.92 4.40
N LEU A 33 22.23 -8.27 4.38
CA LEU A 33 21.52 -9.07 5.38
C LEU A 33 22.10 -8.91 6.79
N ASP A 34 23.42 -8.83 6.93
CA ASP A 34 24.08 -8.55 8.21
C ASP A 34 23.67 -7.16 8.74
N SER A 35 23.56 -6.17 7.85
CA SER A 35 23.13 -4.82 8.22
C SER A 35 21.66 -4.77 8.63
N THR A 36 20.78 -5.49 7.92
CA THR A 36 19.37 -5.67 8.33
C THR A 36 19.27 -6.36 9.68
N ALA A 37 20.07 -7.40 9.93
CA ALA A 37 20.10 -8.08 11.22
C ALA A 37 20.54 -7.13 12.35
N GLN A 38 21.51 -6.24 12.11
CA GLN A 38 21.93 -5.22 13.07
C GLN A 38 20.78 -4.25 13.41
N ILE A 39 20.05 -3.75 12.40
CA ILE A 39 18.87 -2.88 12.62
C ILE A 39 17.82 -3.61 13.48
N LEU A 40 17.55 -4.88 13.17
CA LEU A 40 16.60 -5.71 13.92
C LEU A 40 17.04 -5.97 15.38
N LEU A 41 18.35 -5.99 15.66
CA LEU A 41 18.88 -6.10 17.03
C LEU A 41 18.72 -4.82 17.84
N GLU A 42 18.71 -3.67 17.17
CA GLU A 42 18.59 -2.34 17.79
C GLU A 42 17.14 -1.96 18.11
N HIS A 43 16.17 -2.64 17.49
CA HIS A 43 14.75 -2.42 17.73
C HIS A 43 14.16 -3.39 18.75
N ASP A 44 13.35 -2.86 19.65
CA ASP A 44 12.48 -3.63 20.53
C ASP A 44 11.13 -3.94 19.85
N LEU A 45 10.20 -4.53 20.62
CA LEU A 45 8.87 -4.89 20.14
C LEU A 45 7.86 -3.73 20.22
N ASP A 46 8.29 -2.48 20.44
CA ASP A 46 7.42 -1.31 20.54
C ASP A 46 7.35 -0.50 19.23
N HIS A 47 8.12 -0.90 18.21
CA HIS A 47 8.12 -0.27 16.90
C HIS A 47 7.16 -0.94 15.93
N THR A 48 6.72 -0.20 14.91
CA THR A 48 5.92 -0.78 13.83
C THR A 48 6.82 -1.43 12.77
N PRO A 49 6.37 -2.49 12.07
CA PRO A 49 7.13 -3.04 10.95
C PRO A 49 7.49 -2.01 9.85
N PRO A 50 6.60 -1.05 9.49
CA PRO A 50 6.95 0.04 8.58
C PRO A 50 8.14 0.91 9.03
N GLN A 51 8.27 1.21 10.32
CA GLN A 51 9.37 2.02 10.85
C GLN A 51 10.72 1.32 10.66
N ILE A 52 10.78 0.00 10.90
CA ILE A 52 12.00 -0.79 10.72
C ILE A 52 12.31 -0.99 9.23
N ALA A 53 11.29 -1.13 8.39
CA ALA A 53 11.45 -1.23 6.95
C ALA A 53 12.07 0.04 6.35
N LYS A 54 11.68 1.22 6.83
CA LYS A 54 12.30 2.50 6.45
C LYS A 54 13.82 2.47 6.66
N GLU A 55 14.28 2.13 7.85
CA GLU A 55 15.73 2.08 8.16
C GLU A 55 16.46 1.03 7.33
N THR A 56 15.80 -0.12 7.10
CA THR A 56 16.33 -1.18 6.25
C THR A 56 16.56 -0.66 4.82
N TYR A 57 15.59 0.04 4.22
CA TYR A 57 15.74 0.58 2.87
C TYR A 57 16.72 1.76 2.78
N GLU A 58 16.83 2.58 3.82
CA GLU A 58 17.90 3.60 3.91
C GLU A 58 19.28 2.93 3.85
N LYS A 59 19.47 1.84 4.61
CA LYS A 59 20.71 1.07 4.58
C LYS A 59 20.96 0.39 3.24
N ILE A 60 19.91 -0.10 2.59
CA ILE A 60 20.00 -0.66 1.24
C ILE A 60 20.55 0.40 0.28
N ALA A 61 19.92 1.57 0.22
CA ALA A 61 20.33 2.64 -0.68
C ALA A 61 21.77 3.11 -0.41
N GLU A 62 22.17 3.21 0.86
CA GLU A 62 23.54 3.55 1.26
C GLU A 62 24.57 2.54 0.73
N LEU A 63 24.29 1.24 0.88
CA LEU A 63 25.25 0.18 0.56
C LEU A 63 25.32 -0.16 -0.93
N THR A 64 24.22 0.02 -1.66
CA THR A 64 24.15 -0.28 -3.10
C THR A 64 24.39 0.95 -3.96
N GLY A 65 24.18 2.16 -3.42
CA GLY A 65 24.17 3.40 -4.20
C GLY A 65 22.88 3.63 -5.00
N GLU A 66 21.90 2.73 -4.88
CA GLU A 66 20.62 2.79 -5.60
C GLU A 66 19.55 3.47 -4.74
N TYR A 67 19.15 4.70 -5.12
CA TYR A 67 18.13 5.46 -4.39
C TYR A 67 16.74 4.80 -4.42
N ASP A 68 16.36 4.20 -5.55
CA ASP A 68 15.15 3.38 -5.67
C ASP A 68 15.54 1.96 -6.14
N PRO A 69 15.82 1.04 -5.21
CA PRO A 69 16.24 -0.32 -5.51
C PRO A 69 15.24 -1.11 -6.35
N VAL A 70 13.98 -0.66 -6.45
CA VAL A 70 12.91 -1.41 -7.12
C VAL A 70 12.28 -0.64 -8.30
N ALA A 71 12.89 0.44 -8.78
CA ALA A 71 12.35 1.30 -9.84
C ALA A 71 11.95 0.53 -11.12
N LYS A 72 12.80 -0.39 -11.58
CA LYS A 72 12.50 -1.22 -12.77
C LYS A 72 11.29 -2.12 -12.54
N ALA A 73 11.14 -2.63 -11.32
CA ALA A 73 10.01 -3.45 -10.95
C ALA A 73 8.73 -2.60 -10.96
N LYS A 74 8.76 -1.39 -10.35
CA LYS A 74 7.69 -0.37 -10.38
C LYS A 74 7.19 -0.07 -11.80
N GLU A 75 8.10 0.16 -12.73
CA GLU A 75 7.76 0.40 -14.13
C GLU A 75 7.09 -0.82 -14.80
N SER A 76 7.58 -2.03 -14.52
CA SER A 76 7.02 -3.28 -15.05
C SER A 76 5.60 -3.50 -14.55
N ALA A 77 5.34 -3.35 -13.25
CA ALA A 77 3.99 -3.52 -12.72
C ALA A 77 3.01 -2.45 -13.22
N THR A 78 3.48 -1.21 -13.40
CA THR A 78 2.65 -0.15 -13.99
C THR A 78 2.19 -0.53 -15.39
N LYS A 79 3.13 -1.00 -16.24
CA LYS A 79 2.80 -1.46 -17.60
C LYS A 79 1.85 -2.66 -17.59
N MET A 80 2.06 -3.61 -16.68
CA MET A 80 1.22 -4.78 -16.54
C MET A 80 -0.20 -4.40 -16.10
N ALA A 81 -0.34 -3.57 -15.07
CA ALA A 81 -1.63 -3.11 -14.56
C ALA A 81 -2.41 -2.29 -15.61
N LEU A 82 -1.74 -1.46 -16.41
CA LEU A 82 -2.35 -0.74 -17.54
C LEU A 82 -2.88 -1.65 -18.65
N SER A 83 -2.38 -2.88 -18.75
CA SER A 83 -2.82 -3.85 -19.77
C SER A 83 -4.02 -4.70 -19.34
N VAL A 84 -4.42 -4.63 -18.07
CA VAL A 84 -5.53 -5.41 -17.54
C VAL A 84 -6.85 -4.90 -18.10
N ASP A 85 -7.69 -5.82 -18.60
CA ASP A 85 -9.07 -5.49 -18.98
C ASP A 85 -9.88 -5.15 -17.73
N THR A 86 -10.52 -3.98 -17.71
CA THR A 86 -11.39 -3.54 -16.62
C THR A 86 -12.86 -3.52 -17.04
N SER A 87 -13.20 -4.08 -18.20
CA SER A 87 -14.54 -4.03 -18.78
C SER A 87 -15.61 -4.71 -17.90
N PHE A 88 -15.22 -5.62 -17.01
CA PHE A 88 -16.12 -6.31 -16.08
C PHE A 88 -16.44 -5.52 -14.80
N VAL A 89 -15.77 -4.38 -14.56
CA VAL A 89 -16.10 -3.48 -13.44
C VAL A 89 -17.38 -2.71 -13.81
N LYS A 90 -18.52 -3.01 -13.16
CA LYS A 90 -19.83 -2.44 -13.52
C LYS A 90 -20.44 -1.56 -12.45
N SER A 91 -19.98 -1.67 -11.21
CA SER A 91 -20.48 -0.92 -10.06
C SER A 91 -19.34 -0.29 -9.25
N LEU A 92 -19.70 0.64 -8.37
CA LEU A 92 -18.74 1.19 -7.41
C LEU A 92 -18.18 0.10 -6.48
N HIS A 93 -18.99 -0.88 -6.10
CA HIS A 93 -18.52 -2.01 -5.29
C HIS A 93 -17.51 -2.88 -6.04
N ASP A 94 -17.75 -3.14 -7.34
CA ASP A 94 -16.77 -3.82 -8.19
C ASP A 94 -15.45 -3.05 -8.26
N ALA A 95 -15.51 -1.72 -8.36
CA ALA A 95 -14.32 -0.87 -8.41
C ALA A 95 -13.54 -0.90 -7.08
N VAL A 96 -14.25 -0.91 -5.93
CA VAL A 96 -13.64 -1.09 -4.60
C VAL A 96 -12.91 -2.43 -4.52
N LYS A 97 -13.58 -3.50 -4.93
CA LYS A 97 -13.02 -4.84 -4.95
C LYS A 97 -11.80 -4.94 -5.85
N PHE A 98 -11.88 -4.36 -7.04
CA PHE A 98 -10.80 -4.36 -8.01
C PHE A 98 -9.58 -3.57 -7.51
N ALA A 99 -9.80 -2.45 -6.82
CA ALA A 99 -8.74 -1.69 -6.18
C ALA A 99 -8.01 -2.49 -5.08
N VAL A 100 -8.65 -3.45 -4.40
CA VAL A 100 -7.99 -4.35 -3.44
C VAL A 100 -7.13 -5.40 -4.15
N ILE A 101 -7.67 -5.99 -5.20
CA ILE A 101 -7.04 -7.13 -5.89
C ILE A 101 -5.75 -6.71 -6.58
N GLY A 102 -5.62 -5.43 -6.96
CA GLY A 102 -4.36 -4.83 -7.38
C GLY A 102 -3.19 -5.08 -6.41
N ASN A 103 -3.47 -5.20 -5.12
CA ASN A 103 -2.48 -5.45 -4.09
C ASN A 103 -1.90 -6.89 -4.16
N VAL A 104 -2.45 -7.79 -4.99
CA VAL A 104 -1.87 -9.13 -5.25
C VAL A 104 -0.65 -9.07 -6.19
N ILE A 105 -0.42 -7.93 -6.84
CA ILE A 105 0.75 -7.71 -7.70
C ILE A 105 2.00 -7.60 -6.81
N ASP A 106 2.68 -8.72 -6.54
CA ASP A 106 4.01 -8.72 -5.92
C ASP A 106 5.08 -8.46 -6.98
N PHE A 107 6.05 -7.61 -6.65
CA PHE A 107 7.08 -7.21 -7.58
C PHE A 107 8.14 -8.31 -7.69
N GLY A 108 8.13 -9.02 -8.82
CA GLY A 108 9.22 -9.92 -9.21
C GLY A 108 8.87 -11.37 -9.48
N SER A 109 7.59 -11.77 -9.56
CA SER A 109 7.23 -13.18 -9.79
C SER A 109 6.11 -13.46 -10.78
N GLN A 110 5.23 -12.49 -11.09
CA GLN A 110 4.02 -12.76 -11.89
C GLN A 110 4.18 -12.36 -13.36
N LYS A 111 3.73 -13.21 -14.28
CA LYS A 111 3.54 -12.85 -15.69
C LYS A 111 2.17 -12.19 -15.89
N ALA A 112 1.97 -11.47 -17.00
CA ALA A 112 0.70 -10.78 -17.27
C ALA A 112 -0.53 -11.72 -17.31
N LEU A 113 -0.36 -12.94 -17.84
CA LEU A 113 -1.42 -13.97 -17.83
C LEU A 113 -1.78 -14.40 -16.41
N ASP A 114 -0.79 -14.54 -15.53
CA ASP A 114 -0.99 -14.91 -14.13
C ASP A 114 -1.76 -13.80 -13.39
N LEU A 115 -1.53 -12.53 -13.74
CA LEU A 115 -2.24 -11.39 -13.15
C LEU A 115 -3.72 -11.39 -13.53
N GLU A 116 -4.06 -11.60 -14.80
CA GLU A 116 -5.46 -11.61 -15.24
C GLU A 116 -6.24 -12.77 -14.60
N GLU A 117 -5.66 -13.97 -14.55
CA GLU A 117 -6.27 -15.13 -13.86
C GLU A 117 -6.42 -14.87 -12.35
N THR A 118 -5.40 -14.29 -11.72
CA THR A 118 -5.44 -13.90 -10.30
C THR A 118 -6.55 -12.90 -10.05
N ILE A 119 -6.69 -11.91 -10.92
CA ILE A 119 -7.73 -10.90 -10.84
C ILE A 119 -9.11 -11.53 -10.93
N GLN A 120 -9.37 -12.34 -11.96
CA GLN A 120 -10.67 -13.01 -12.13
C GLN A 120 -11.01 -13.90 -10.94
N THR A 121 -10.03 -14.67 -10.46
CA THR A 121 -10.19 -15.55 -9.29
C THR A 121 -10.57 -14.78 -8.04
N HIS A 122 -9.91 -13.65 -7.76
CA HIS A 122 -10.21 -12.86 -6.56
C HIS A 122 -11.46 -11.99 -6.73
N PHE A 123 -11.79 -11.58 -7.95
CA PHE A 123 -12.97 -10.76 -8.23
C PHE A 123 -14.27 -11.49 -7.89
N HIS A 124 -14.28 -12.82 -7.89
CA HIS A 124 -15.42 -13.63 -7.47
C HIS A 124 -15.45 -13.97 -5.96
N LYS A 125 -14.37 -13.74 -5.21
CA LYS A 125 -14.34 -13.98 -3.75
C LYS A 125 -15.15 -12.92 -3.00
N THR A 126 -15.85 -13.27 -1.94
CA THR A 126 -16.45 -12.26 -1.06
C THR A 126 -15.40 -11.57 -0.20
N PHE A 127 -15.70 -10.36 0.26
CA PHE A 127 -14.97 -9.75 1.36
C PHE A 127 -15.18 -10.54 2.65
N GLY A 128 -14.13 -10.71 3.45
CA GLY A 128 -14.24 -11.26 4.82
C GLY A 128 -14.92 -10.26 5.75
N ILE A 129 -14.60 -8.97 5.56
CA ILE A 129 -15.29 -7.83 6.17
C ILE A 129 -15.64 -6.83 5.06
N ASP A 130 -16.92 -6.44 4.99
CA ASP A 130 -17.47 -5.60 3.92
C ASP A 130 -18.33 -4.45 4.48
N ASP A 131 -17.67 -3.35 4.83
CA ASP A 131 -18.32 -2.11 5.27
C ASP A 131 -18.64 -1.18 4.08
N PHE A 132 -18.75 -1.71 2.86
CA PHE A 132 -19.04 -0.93 1.66
C PHE A 132 -20.31 -0.08 1.79
N LYS A 133 -21.35 -0.62 2.44
CA LYS A 133 -22.61 0.13 2.59
C LYS A 133 -22.43 1.42 3.37
N SER A 134 -21.64 1.37 4.45
CA SER A 134 -21.30 2.56 5.24
C SER A 134 -20.50 3.57 4.40
N PHE A 135 -19.55 3.07 3.59
CA PHE A 135 -18.76 3.90 2.68
C PHE A 135 -19.63 4.61 1.64
N GLU A 136 -20.55 3.89 1.00
CA GLU A 136 -21.49 4.43 0.02
C GLU A 136 -22.40 5.52 0.62
N ASP A 137 -22.90 5.28 1.83
CA ASP A 137 -23.76 6.23 2.53
C ASP A 137 -22.98 7.49 2.96
N GLU A 138 -21.70 7.38 3.33
CA GLU A 138 -20.81 8.51 3.62
C GLU A 138 -20.43 9.30 2.37
N LEU A 139 -20.17 8.62 1.25
CA LEU A 139 -19.89 9.24 -0.05
C LEU A 139 -21.01 10.18 -0.50
N SER A 140 -22.27 9.86 -0.19
CA SER A 140 -23.44 10.69 -0.56
C SER A 140 -23.44 12.10 0.04
N ARG A 141 -22.68 12.31 1.12
CA ARG A 141 -22.62 13.57 1.89
C ARG A 141 -21.22 14.19 1.95
N ALA A 142 -20.18 13.41 1.65
CA ALA A 142 -18.79 13.87 1.69
C ALA A 142 -18.48 14.85 0.55
N LYS A 143 -17.65 15.85 0.87
CA LYS A 143 -17.10 16.83 -0.09
C LYS A 143 -15.64 16.58 -0.38
N THR A 144 -14.94 15.94 0.56
CA THR A 144 -13.50 15.69 0.49
C THR A 144 -13.17 14.26 0.89
N MET A 145 -12.25 13.65 0.15
CA MET A 145 -11.67 12.36 0.46
C MET A 145 -10.15 12.45 0.42
N VAL A 146 -9.50 11.89 1.43
CA VAL A 146 -8.09 11.51 1.35
C VAL A 146 -8.02 10.04 0.98
N TYR A 147 -7.31 9.75 -0.11
CA TYR A 147 -7.03 8.40 -0.59
C TYR A 147 -5.55 8.14 -0.37
N ILE A 148 -5.21 7.23 0.54
CA ILE A 148 -3.81 6.92 0.85
C ILE A 148 -3.38 5.72 0.02
N GLY A 149 -2.50 5.97 -0.95
CA GLY A 149 -1.94 4.94 -1.80
C GLY A 149 -1.06 3.94 -1.03
N ASP A 150 -0.90 2.78 -1.65
CA ASP A 150 -0.01 1.70 -1.22
C ASP A 150 1.02 1.46 -2.32
N ASN A 151 0.78 0.47 -3.19
CA ASN A 151 1.76 0.00 -4.15
C ASN A 151 1.66 0.65 -5.54
N THR A 152 2.79 0.73 -6.22
CA THR A 152 2.83 0.91 -7.68
C THR A 152 2.16 -0.30 -8.36
N GLY A 153 1.59 -0.11 -9.55
CA GLY A 153 0.66 -1.06 -10.18
C GLY A 153 -0.76 -0.92 -9.63
N GLU A 154 -0.95 -0.97 -8.31
CA GLU A 154 -2.26 -0.83 -7.64
C GLU A 154 -2.91 0.55 -7.91
N HIS A 155 -2.09 1.61 -7.93
CA HIS A 155 -2.54 2.96 -8.27
C HIS A 155 -3.26 3.10 -9.63
N ILE A 156 -3.09 2.16 -10.57
CA ILE A 156 -3.89 2.11 -11.82
C ILE A 156 -5.36 1.81 -11.50
N PHE A 157 -5.61 0.91 -10.58
CA PHE A 157 -6.96 0.49 -10.19
C PHE A 157 -7.55 1.44 -9.16
N ASP A 158 -6.72 2.08 -8.34
CA ASP A 158 -7.15 3.21 -7.51
C ASP A 158 -7.70 4.34 -8.37
N LYS A 159 -7.05 4.64 -9.51
CA LYS A 159 -7.55 5.61 -10.48
C LYS A 159 -8.96 5.24 -10.97
N LEU A 160 -9.19 3.99 -11.36
CA LEU A 160 -10.51 3.51 -11.79
C LEU A 160 -11.56 3.67 -10.68
N LEU A 161 -11.21 3.36 -9.43
CA LEU A 161 -12.10 3.57 -8.29
C LEU A 161 -12.43 5.06 -8.10
N ILE A 162 -11.44 5.93 -8.16
CA ILE A 162 -11.64 7.38 -8.02
C ILE A 162 -12.51 7.93 -9.17
N GLU A 163 -12.28 7.48 -10.41
CA GLU A 163 -13.12 7.83 -11.56
C GLU A 163 -14.56 7.39 -11.33
N THR A 164 -14.76 6.15 -10.88
CA THR A 164 -16.10 5.60 -10.58
C THR A 164 -16.79 6.38 -9.48
N ILE A 165 -16.08 6.75 -8.41
CA ILE A 165 -16.62 7.61 -7.35
C ILE A 165 -17.07 8.95 -7.92
N LYS A 166 -16.23 9.60 -8.74
CA LYS A 166 -16.50 10.96 -9.26
C LYS A 166 -17.60 10.99 -10.32
N VAL A 167 -17.93 9.86 -10.95
CA VAL A 167 -19.13 9.74 -11.80
C VAL A 167 -20.41 9.90 -10.98
N HIS A 168 -20.42 9.41 -9.74
CA HIS A 168 -21.63 9.38 -8.90
C HIS A 168 -21.68 10.50 -7.85
N TYR A 169 -20.52 11.02 -7.43
CA TYR A 169 -20.40 11.96 -6.33
C TYR A 169 -19.52 13.16 -6.70
N ASN A 170 -19.96 14.36 -6.34
CA ASN A 170 -19.16 15.57 -6.49
C ASN A 170 -18.20 15.72 -5.30
N ILE A 171 -17.12 14.96 -5.34
CA ILE A 171 -16.12 14.87 -4.26
C ILE A 171 -14.73 15.28 -4.75
N LYS A 172 -14.04 16.07 -3.93
CA LYS A 172 -12.62 16.39 -4.13
C LYS A 172 -11.77 15.27 -3.52
N VAL A 173 -10.84 14.73 -4.30
CA VAL A 173 -9.96 13.64 -3.86
C VAL A 173 -8.52 14.13 -3.78
N TYR A 174 -7.89 13.93 -2.63
CA TYR A 174 -6.46 14.09 -2.41
C TYR A 174 -5.82 12.70 -2.39
N TYR A 175 -4.90 12.43 -3.30
CA TYR A 175 -4.20 11.14 -3.36
C TYR A 175 -2.84 11.26 -2.69
N PHE A 176 -2.68 10.62 -1.54
CA PHE A 176 -1.47 10.65 -0.73
C PHE A 176 -0.47 9.63 -1.24
N THR A 177 0.76 10.08 -1.46
CA THR A 177 1.91 9.28 -1.90
C THR A 177 3.02 9.32 -0.85
N ARG A 178 3.98 8.38 -0.92
CA ARG A 178 5.20 8.43 -0.10
C ARG A 178 6.11 9.58 -0.56
N GLY A 179 6.87 10.15 0.38
CA GLY A 179 7.81 11.23 0.07
C GLY A 179 9.16 10.78 -0.48
N LYS A 180 9.43 9.48 -0.42
CA LYS A 180 10.58 8.87 -1.09
C LYS A 180 10.28 7.42 -1.48
N PRO A 181 11.07 6.83 -2.38
CA PRO A 181 10.98 5.41 -2.68
C PRO A 181 11.19 4.57 -1.43
N ILE A 182 10.24 3.68 -1.16
CA ILE A 182 10.28 2.71 -0.08
C ILE A 182 9.51 1.48 -0.56
N ILE A 183 10.16 0.32 -0.56
CA ILE A 183 9.63 -0.89 -1.21
C ILE A 183 9.06 -0.52 -2.59
N ASN A 184 7.92 -1.08 -2.94
CA ASN A 184 7.18 -0.86 -4.16
C ASN A 184 6.12 0.24 -4.04
N ASP A 185 6.11 1.02 -2.96
CA ASP A 185 5.09 2.03 -2.71
C ASP A 185 5.10 3.15 -3.76
N VAL A 186 3.90 3.70 -4.00
CA VAL A 186 3.66 4.78 -4.95
C VAL A 186 4.24 6.11 -4.44
N THR A 187 5.05 6.77 -5.26
CA THR A 187 5.51 8.14 -5.03
C THR A 187 4.79 9.11 -5.97
N ALA A 188 5.02 10.41 -5.81
CA ALA A 188 4.48 11.42 -6.73
C ALA A 188 4.87 11.17 -8.20
N LYS A 189 5.98 10.46 -8.46
CA LYS A 189 6.41 10.08 -9.81
C LYS A 189 5.42 9.11 -10.45
N GLU A 190 5.05 8.03 -9.76
CA GLU A 190 4.12 7.03 -10.29
C GLU A 190 2.68 7.55 -10.28
N ALA A 191 2.31 8.34 -9.26
CA ALA A 191 0.96 8.88 -9.11
C ALA A 191 0.59 9.98 -10.14
N ASP A 192 1.53 10.42 -11.00
CA ASP A 192 1.28 11.45 -12.01
C ASP A 192 0.07 11.14 -12.91
N ILE A 193 -0.16 9.86 -13.22
CA ILE A 193 -1.29 9.40 -14.03
C ILE A 193 -2.66 9.67 -13.40
N LEU A 194 -2.71 9.91 -12.08
CA LEU A 194 -3.93 10.18 -11.31
C LEU A 194 -4.26 11.68 -11.25
N ARG A 195 -3.40 12.58 -11.75
CA ARG A 195 -3.63 14.04 -11.71
C ARG A 195 -4.93 14.49 -12.38
N SER A 196 -5.45 13.71 -13.33
CA SER A 196 -6.73 14.01 -13.98
C SER A 196 -7.93 13.78 -13.06
N VAL A 197 -7.76 13.02 -11.96
CA VAL A 197 -8.87 12.56 -11.11
C VAL A 197 -8.67 12.90 -9.63
N ALA A 198 -7.45 13.23 -9.20
CA ALA A 198 -7.13 13.59 -7.82
C ALA A 198 -5.98 14.62 -7.74
N ASP A 199 -5.97 15.39 -6.65
CA ASP A 199 -4.84 16.25 -6.28
C ASP A 199 -3.76 15.37 -5.62
N ILE A 200 -2.59 15.25 -6.25
CA ILE A 200 -1.50 14.41 -5.72
C ILE A 200 -0.79 15.17 -4.60
N VAL A 201 -0.72 14.53 -3.43
CA VAL A 201 -0.07 15.06 -2.24
C VAL A 201 1.12 14.16 -1.90
N ASP A 202 2.32 14.75 -1.95
CA ASP A 202 3.50 14.15 -1.35
C ASP A 202 3.42 14.35 0.16
N THR A 203 3.37 13.26 0.91
CA THR A 203 3.21 13.30 2.36
C THR A 203 4.51 13.53 3.12
N GLY A 204 5.66 13.47 2.45
CA GLY A 204 6.99 13.42 3.08
C GLY A 204 7.28 12.11 3.82
N VAL A 205 6.33 11.18 3.89
CA VAL A 205 6.46 9.96 4.70
C VAL A 205 7.46 8.99 4.06
N PRO A 206 8.47 8.52 4.82
CA PRO A 206 9.52 7.62 4.32
C PRO A 206 9.26 6.13 4.60
N THR A 207 8.13 5.77 5.21
CA THR A 207 7.75 4.40 5.61
C THR A 207 6.78 3.75 4.60
N PRO A 208 6.72 2.41 4.52
CA PRO A 208 5.69 1.71 3.75
C PRO A 208 4.35 1.74 4.51
N GLY A 209 3.70 2.90 4.47
CA GLY A 209 2.50 3.24 5.23
C GLY A 209 2.54 4.70 5.67
N TYR A 210 1.37 5.32 5.85
CA TYR A 210 1.25 6.71 6.31
C TYR A 210 1.42 6.80 7.83
N ASP A 211 2.67 6.96 8.27
CA ASP A 211 3.03 7.20 9.66
C ASP A 211 2.88 8.70 10.01
N LEU A 212 1.96 8.99 10.94
CA LEU A 212 1.63 10.36 11.37
C LEU A 212 2.83 11.11 11.99
N GLY A 213 3.77 10.39 12.61
CA GLY A 213 4.98 10.97 13.20
C GLY A 213 5.97 11.49 12.18
N TYR A 214 5.93 10.97 10.95
CA TYR A 214 6.78 11.41 9.83
C TYR A 214 6.06 12.29 8.80
N ALA A 215 4.73 12.31 8.83
CA ALA A 215 3.93 13.05 7.86
C ALA A 215 4.19 14.56 7.93
N ASN A 216 4.23 15.22 6.78
CA ASN A 216 4.38 16.67 6.72
C ASN A 216 3.10 17.40 7.20
N THR A 217 3.22 18.68 7.53
CA THR A 217 2.11 19.46 8.08
C THR A 217 0.92 19.57 7.13
N GLU A 218 1.17 19.70 5.82
CA GLU A 218 0.11 19.81 4.81
C GLU A 218 -0.75 18.54 4.76
N SER A 219 -0.11 17.37 4.67
CA SER A 219 -0.84 16.09 4.61
C SER A 219 -1.54 15.78 5.93
N GLN A 220 -0.96 16.16 7.07
CA GLN A 220 -1.63 16.01 8.37
C GLN A 220 -2.92 16.84 8.47
N ILE A 221 -2.92 18.09 7.98
CA ILE A 221 -4.11 18.93 7.96
C ILE A 221 -5.18 18.30 7.06
N LEU A 222 -4.82 17.92 5.84
CA LEU A 222 -5.74 17.29 4.89
C LEU A 222 -6.33 15.99 5.43
N PHE A 223 -5.49 15.13 6.04
CA PHE A 223 -5.93 13.89 6.68
C PHE A 223 -6.92 14.14 7.82
N LYS A 224 -6.66 15.15 8.65
CA LYS A 224 -7.52 15.51 9.78
C LYS A 224 -8.86 16.09 9.33
N GLU A 225 -8.86 16.93 8.29
CA GLU A 225 -10.02 17.71 7.87
C GLU A 225 -10.91 17.02 6.82
N ALA A 226 -10.41 15.98 6.13
CA ALA A 226 -11.19 15.27 5.13
C ALA A 226 -12.52 14.74 5.70
N ASP A 227 -13.54 14.55 4.86
CA ASP A 227 -14.78 13.89 5.30
C ASP A 227 -14.57 12.38 5.37
N ILE A 228 -13.86 11.81 4.38
CA ILE A 228 -13.54 10.38 4.29
C ILE A 228 -12.03 10.19 4.15
N VAL A 229 -11.49 9.17 4.82
CA VAL A 229 -10.13 8.67 4.56
C VAL A 229 -10.21 7.21 4.15
N LEU A 230 -9.67 6.87 2.99
CA LEU A 230 -9.53 5.50 2.50
C LEU A 230 -8.04 5.15 2.43
N ALA A 231 -7.62 4.18 3.25
CA ALA A 231 -6.25 3.74 3.39
C ALA A 231 -6.05 2.36 2.74
N LYS A 232 -5.17 2.28 1.74
CA LYS A 232 -4.88 1.04 1.03
C LYS A 232 -3.78 0.22 1.68
N GLY A 233 -3.91 -1.10 1.67
CA GLY A 233 -2.82 -2.00 2.06
C GLY A 233 -2.55 -2.13 3.55
N MET A 234 -1.80 -3.18 3.90
CA MET A 234 -1.49 -3.51 5.29
C MET A 234 -0.53 -2.51 5.94
N GLY A 235 0.40 -1.92 5.20
CA GLY A 235 1.35 -0.95 5.76
C GLY A 235 0.65 0.30 6.32
N ASN A 236 -0.36 0.81 5.61
CA ASN A 236 -1.21 1.88 6.12
C ASN A 236 -2.05 1.44 7.33
N TYR A 237 -2.62 0.22 7.30
CA TYR A 237 -3.32 -0.35 8.46
C TYR A 237 -2.40 -0.45 9.69
N GLU A 238 -1.21 -1.03 9.55
CA GLU A 238 -0.24 -1.18 10.64
C GLU A 238 0.23 0.16 11.21
N SER A 239 0.28 1.21 10.39
CA SER A 239 0.73 2.56 10.77
C SER A 239 -0.35 3.41 11.45
N LEU A 240 -1.64 3.17 11.15
CA LEU A 240 -2.75 4.02 11.59
C LEU A 240 -3.68 3.34 12.60
N TYR A 241 -3.79 2.02 12.56
CA TYR A 241 -4.64 1.26 13.47
C TYR A 241 -4.19 1.43 14.92
N ASP A 242 -5.12 1.81 15.79
CA ASP A 242 -4.93 2.21 17.20
C ASP A 242 -4.01 3.43 17.43
N ILE A 243 -3.62 4.16 16.37
CA ILE A 243 -2.77 5.36 16.48
C ILE A 243 -3.57 6.66 16.37
N THR A 244 -4.72 6.63 15.69
CA THR A 244 -5.59 7.78 15.47
C THR A 244 -7.02 7.51 15.93
N ASP A 245 -7.66 8.49 16.58
CA ASP A 245 -9.07 8.41 16.99
C ASP A 245 -10.05 8.69 15.84
N ARG A 246 -9.53 9.12 14.69
CA ARG A 246 -10.32 9.35 13.49
C ARG A 246 -10.78 8.01 12.90
N VAL A 247 -12.04 7.94 12.47
CA VAL A 247 -12.53 6.82 11.67
C VAL A 247 -11.94 6.83 10.26
N LEU A 248 -11.44 5.68 9.83
CA LEU A 248 -10.93 5.42 8.49
C LEU A 248 -11.65 4.25 7.83
N TYR A 249 -11.52 4.18 6.52
CA TYR A 249 -11.74 2.95 5.78
C TYR A 249 -10.40 2.33 5.42
N TYR A 250 -10.23 1.04 5.72
CA TYR A 250 -9.07 0.26 5.33
C TYR A 250 -9.45 -0.74 4.25
N LEU A 251 -8.65 -0.82 3.20
CA LEU A 251 -8.94 -1.61 2.02
C LEU A 251 -7.69 -2.39 1.60
N PHE A 252 -7.64 -3.68 1.94
CA PHE A 252 -6.44 -4.51 1.79
C PHE A 252 -6.74 -6.01 1.72
N ILE A 253 -5.71 -6.81 1.46
CA ILE A 253 -5.75 -8.28 1.57
C ILE A 253 -4.90 -8.69 2.76
N VAL A 254 -5.39 -9.60 3.59
CA VAL A 254 -4.61 -10.14 4.71
C VAL A 254 -3.46 -11.00 4.15
N LYS A 255 -2.19 -10.57 4.27
CA LYS A 255 -1.03 -11.31 3.74
C LYS A 255 -0.17 -11.99 4.80
N CYS A 256 -0.44 -11.80 6.09
CA CYS A 256 0.36 -12.41 7.16
C CYS A 256 -0.49 -12.79 8.38
N SER A 257 0.03 -13.74 9.16
CA SER A 257 -0.54 -14.23 10.42
C SER A 257 -0.74 -13.13 11.45
N VAL A 258 0.18 -12.16 11.49
CA VAL A 258 0.17 -11.05 12.45
C VAL A 258 -1.09 -10.19 12.24
N VAL A 259 -1.32 -9.71 11.01
CA VAL A 259 -2.51 -8.92 10.68
C VAL A 259 -3.78 -9.79 10.78
N SER A 260 -3.72 -11.04 10.32
CA SER A 260 -4.82 -12.01 10.45
C SER A 260 -5.34 -12.12 11.88
N GLN A 261 -4.44 -12.28 12.87
CA GLN A 261 -4.80 -12.35 14.28
C GLN A 261 -5.37 -11.04 14.83
N ALA A 262 -4.84 -9.90 14.38
CA ALA A 262 -5.29 -8.59 14.87
C ALA A 262 -6.70 -8.24 14.41
N ILE A 263 -7.06 -8.59 13.17
CA ILE A 263 -8.38 -8.31 12.61
C ILE A 263 -9.36 -9.48 12.76
N GLY A 264 -8.88 -10.67 13.13
CA GLY A 264 -9.68 -11.88 13.28
C GLY A 264 -10.22 -12.42 11.95
N GLN A 265 -9.39 -12.37 10.89
CA GLN A 265 -9.72 -12.82 9.53
C GLN A 265 -8.61 -13.70 8.97
N GLU A 266 -8.92 -14.54 7.99
CA GLU A 266 -7.95 -15.51 7.44
C GLU A 266 -6.99 -14.86 6.43
N VAL A 267 -5.79 -15.43 6.31
CA VAL A 267 -4.83 -15.00 5.28
C VAL A 267 -5.43 -15.23 3.89
N GLY A 268 -5.38 -14.19 3.06
CA GLY A 268 -5.93 -14.16 1.70
C GLY A 268 -7.34 -13.58 1.61
N GLU A 269 -7.99 -13.25 2.72
CA GLU A 269 -9.29 -12.59 2.71
C GLU A 269 -9.15 -11.11 2.29
N LEU A 270 -10.14 -10.65 1.51
CA LEU A 270 -10.28 -9.25 1.13
C LEU A 270 -10.96 -8.53 2.29
N ILE A 271 -10.42 -7.39 2.69
CA ILE A 271 -10.92 -6.59 3.80
C ILE A 271 -11.33 -5.22 3.27
N PHE A 272 -12.56 -4.83 3.56
CA PHE A 272 -13.01 -3.44 3.51
C PHE A 272 -13.69 -3.09 4.83
N ILE A 273 -12.94 -2.51 5.75
CA ILE A 273 -13.39 -2.25 7.12
C ILE A 273 -13.40 -0.76 7.43
N ARG A 274 -14.45 -0.30 8.11
CA ARG A 274 -14.56 1.03 8.71
C ARG A 274 -14.16 0.95 10.18
N HIS A 275 -13.09 1.63 10.56
CA HIS A 275 -12.58 1.65 11.93
C HIS A 275 -12.13 3.05 12.31
#